data_AF-A0A1E7EP69-F1
#
_entry.id   AF-A0A1E7EP69-F1
#
_cell.length_a   1.000
_cell.length_b   1.000
_cell.length_c   1.000
_cell.angle_alpha   90.00
_cell.angle_beta   90.00
_cell.angle_gamma   90.00
#
_symmetry.space_group_name_H-M   'P 1'
#
loop_
_entity.id
_entity.type
_entity.pdbx_description
1 polymer ?
#
loop_
_entity_poly.entity_id
_entity_poly.type
_entity_poly.pdbx_seq_one_letter_code
_entity_poly.pdbx_strand_id
1 'polypeptide(L)'
;MSGSDLAPFVAAVLNDRTVAGMIQENNELKSKLNDRDNERLLVEVTGQHGSPIYYEESFKNAERYRDDEIVLRFNNGSAIDLTTDGLPLSSLDEIEIRLGGVVVQRFSVDDLNIQFYDDFYDEENRMEYIHIHGPNGSGPIACVRGIIGPLPLGWGQRHADGDMDLTDLLEEVADENNDLTPQTLIINGLSFREKDITGIMSFIKK
;
A
#
# COMPACT_ATOMS: atom_id res chain seq x y z
N MET A 1 45.56 52.48 22.82
CA MET A 1 45.10 51.26 22.11
C MET A 1 44.18 51.72 20.99
N SER A 2 44.62 51.56 19.75
CA SER A 2 43.87 51.96 18.56
C SER A 2 42.70 51.00 18.36
N GLY A 3 41.51 51.50 18.03
CA GLY A 3 40.32 50.68 17.70
C GLY A 3 40.49 49.76 16.48
N SER A 4 41.68 49.72 15.88
CA SER A 4 42.07 48.91 14.73
C SER A 4 42.22 47.42 15.03
N ASP A 5 42.57 47.02 16.26
CA ASP A 5 42.79 45.59 16.59
C ASP A 5 41.50 44.81 16.87
N LEU A 6 40.37 45.49 17.03
CA LEU A 6 39.08 44.89 17.33
C LEU A 6 38.30 44.48 16.07
N ALA A 7 38.54 45.15 14.94
CA ALA A 7 37.81 44.92 13.70
C ALA A 7 37.99 43.50 13.12
N PRO A 8 39.21 42.89 13.09
CA PRO A 8 39.38 41.53 12.62
C PRO A 8 38.67 40.49 13.51
N PHE A 9 38.66 40.71 14.82
CA PHE A 9 37.97 39.83 15.77
C PHE A 9 36.45 39.91 15.61
N VAL A 10 35.89 41.12 15.50
CA VAL A 10 34.45 41.31 15.25
C VAL A 10 34.05 40.70 13.90
N ALA A 11 34.87 40.85 12.85
CA ALA A 11 34.63 40.23 11.56
C ALA A 11 34.66 38.69 11.64
N ALA A 12 35.61 38.10 12.37
CA ALA A 12 35.69 36.65 12.58
C ALA A 12 34.46 36.12 13.35
N VAL A 13 34.05 36.78 14.43
CA VAL A 13 32.88 36.38 15.23
C VAL A 13 31.58 36.48 14.42
N LEU A 14 31.43 37.51 13.59
CA LEU A 14 30.28 37.64 12.69
C LEU A 14 30.27 36.53 11.63
N ASN A 15 31.43 36.24 11.03
CA ASN A 15 31.57 35.14 10.07
C ASN A 15 31.23 33.78 10.70
N ASP A 16 31.74 33.49 11.90
CA ASP A 16 31.45 32.24 12.62
C ASP A 16 29.95 32.11 12.93
N ARG A 17 29.30 33.21 13.33
CA ARG A 17 27.84 33.23 13.56
C ARG A 17 27.07 33.00 12.26
N THR A 18 27.48 33.59 11.15
CA THR A 18 26.87 33.36 9.84
C THR A 18 27.04 31.90 9.40
N VAL A 19 28.24 31.32 9.56
CA VAL A 19 28.50 29.92 9.24
C VAL A 19 27.67 28.98 10.11
N ALA A 20 27.58 29.22 11.42
CA ALA A 20 26.74 28.44 12.32
C ALA A 20 25.25 28.52 11.93
N GLY A 21 24.76 29.71 11.58
CA GLY A 21 23.40 29.90 11.08
C GLY A 21 23.13 29.12 9.79
N MET A 22 24.05 29.17 8.83
CA MET A 22 23.94 28.39 7.58
C MET A 22 23.97 26.88 7.82
N ILE A 23 24.77 26.38 8.77
CA ILE A 23 24.79 24.95 9.13
C ILE A 23 23.44 24.53 9.72
N GLN A 24 22.87 25.34 10.61
CA GLN A 24 21.57 25.07 11.19
C GLN A 24 20.48 25.01 10.11
N GLU A 25 20.38 26.04 9.27
CA GLU A 25 19.41 26.08 8.16
C GLU A 25 19.59 24.89 7.21
N ASN A 26 20.83 24.51 6.88
CA ASN A 26 21.12 23.37 6.03
C ASN A 26 20.62 22.05 6.65
N ASN A 27 20.80 21.88 7.96
CA ASN A 27 20.31 20.71 8.68
C ASN A 27 18.77 20.66 8.72
N GLU A 28 18.12 21.80 8.97
CA GLU A 28 16.65 21.90 8.94
C GLU A 28 16.09 21.58 7.54
N LEU A 29 16.72 22.09 6.47
CA LEU A 29 16.32 21.81 5.10
C LEU A 29 16.51 20.33 4.73
N LYS A 30 17.59 19.71 5.18
CA LYS A 30 17.82 18.26 4.99
C LYS A 30 16.75 17.43 5.69
N SER A 31 16.38 17.79 6.91
CA SER A 31 15.30 17.11 7.64
C SER A 31 13.99 17.21 6.87
N LYS A 32 13.58 18.43 6.48
CA LYS A 32 12.35 18.65 5.70
C LYS A 32 12.34 17.90 4.37
N LEU A 33 13.49 17.82 3.70
CA LEU A 33 13.60 17.08 2.44
C LEU A 33 13.43 15.57 2.67
N ASN A 34 14.05 15.04 3.72
CA ASN A 34 13.89 13.64 4.11
C ASN A 34 12.44 13.31 4.49
N ASP A 35 11.76 14.19 5.24
CA ASP A 35 10.37 13.98 5.63
C ASP A 35 9.45 13.92 4.40
N ARG A 36 9.60 14.86 3.45
CA ARG A 36 8.84 14.82 2.18
C ARG A 36 9.15 13.60 1.33
N ASP A 37 10.40 13.15 1.30
CA ASP A 37 10.75 11.94 0.57
C ASP A 37 10.12 10.71 1.22
N ASN A 38 9.98 10.68 2.55
CA ASN A 38 9.23 9.63 3.25
C ASN A 38 7.75 9.66 2.92
N GLU A 39 7.13 10.85 2.91
CA GLU A 39 5.73 11.03 2.53
C GLU A 39 5.47 10.52 1.10
N ARG A 40 6.38 10.81 0.15
CA ARG A 40 6.27 10.33 -1.24
C ARG A 40 6.35 8.80 -1.38
N LEU A 41 6.97 8.12 -0.42
CA LEU A 41 7.10 6.66 -0.40
C LEU A 41 5.95 5.98 0.34
N LEU A 42 5.03 6.75 0.92
CA LEU A 42 3.88 6.22 1.65
C LEU A 42 2.86 5.63 0.67
N VAL A 43 2.39 4.43 0.97
CA VAL A 43 1.30 3.75 0.28
C VAL A 43 0.18 3.51 1.27
N GLU A 44 -1.02 3.92 0.87
CA GLU A 44 -2.21 3.81 1.71
C GLU A 44 -3.32 3.11 0.92
N VAL A 45 -4.06 2.23 1.58
CA VAL A 45 -5.36 1.77 1.12
C VAL A 45 -6.40 2.45 1.98
N THR A 46 -7.28 3.22 1.35
CA THR A 46 -8.17 4.16 2.02
C THR A 46 -9.59 4.05 1.50
N GLY A 47 -10.56 4.55 2.26
CA GLY A 47 -11.88 4.86 1.73
C GLY A 47 -11.86 6.12 0.87
N GLN A 48 -13.05 6.56 0.44
CA GLN A 48 -13.19 7.68 -0.48
C GLN A 48 -12.54 8.95 0.09
N HIS A 49 -11.78 9.65 -0.75
CA HIS A 49 -11.08 10.88 -0.37
C HIS A 49 -9.97 10.69 0.68
N GLY A 50 -9.45 9.47 0.82
CA GLY A 50 -8.33 9.18 1.71
C GLY A 50 -8.74 8.87 3.15
N SER A 51 -10.02 8.59 3.41
CA SER A 51 -10.50 8.29 4.76
C SER A 51 -11.64 7.25 4.74
N PRO A 52 -11.67 6.28 5.69
CA PRO A 52 -10.60 6.00 6.66
C PRO A 52 -9.35 5.41 5.98
N ILE A 53 -8.23 5.38 6.68
CA ILE A 53 -7.03 4.63 6.24
C ILE A 53 -7.19 3.21 6.79
N TYR A 54 -7.26 2.22 5.91
CA TYR A 54 -7.39 0.81 6.27
C TYR A 54 -6.04 0.12 6.38
N TYR A 55 -5.13 0.44 5.45
CA TYR A 55 -3.78 -0.09 5.43
C TYR A 55 -2.80 1.03 5.09
N GLU A 56 -1.64 1.01 5.73
CA GLU A 56 -0.57 1.98 5.52
C GLU A 56 0.77 1.24 5.55
N GLU A 57 1.61 1.46 4.55
CA GLU A 57 2.98 0.94 4.55
C GLU A 57 3.89 1.82 3.67
N SER A 58 5.19 1.73 3.84
CA SER A 58 6.18 2.48 3.06
C SER A 58 6.85 1.61 2.01
N PHE A 59 7.02 2.14 0.80
CA PHE A 59 7.86 1.51 -0.23
C PHE A 59 9.31 1.24 0.21
N LYS A 60 9.79 1.86 1.29
CA LYS A 60 11.07 1.50 1.92
C LYS A 60 11.13 0.04 2.39
N ASN A 61 9.97 -0.51 2.74
CA ASN A 61 9.79 -1.88 3.22
C ASN A 61 9.34 -2.82 2.10
N ALA A 62 9.27 -2.33 0.85
CA ALA A 62 8.89 -3.15 -0.28
C ALA A 62 10.01 -4.12 -0.68
N GLU A 63 9.61 -5.32 -1.07
CA GLU A 63 10.48 -6.35 -1.60
C GLU A 63 10.43 -6.31 -3.12
N ARG A 64 11.56 -6.51 -3.78
CA ARG A 64 11.57 -6.75 -5.22
C ARG A 64 11.33 -8.23 -5.47
N TYR A 65 10.29 -8.54 -6.24
CA TYR A 65 9.92 -9.90 -6.60
C TYR A 65 10.00 -10.06 -8.12
N ARG A 66 10.74 -11.07 -8.60
CA ARG A 66 11.09 -11.19 -10.03
C ARG A 66 11.74 -9.90 -10.56
N ASP A 67 11.88 -9.74 -11.88
CA ASP A 67 12.65 -8.62 -12.45
C ASP A 67 11.87 -7.29 -12.50
N ASP A 68 10.53 -7.30 -12.46
CA ASP A 68 9.70 -6.11 -12.72
C ASP A 68 8.55 -5.84 -11.72
N GLU A 69 8.41 -6.64 -10.66
CA GLU A 69 7.40 -6.43 -9.62
C GLU A 69 8.00 -5.97 -8.29
N ILE A 70 7.34 -4.99 -7.68
CA ILE A 70 7.63 -4.49 -6.33
C ILE A 70 6.47 -4.87 -5.43
N VAL A 71 6.73 -5.70 -4.44
CA VAL A 71 5.72 -6.23 -3.52
C VAL A 71 5.78 -5.49 -2.20
N LEU A 72 4.66 -4.90 -1.81
CA LEU A 72 4.45 -4.26 -0.53
C LEU A 72 3.52 -5.13 0.31
N ARG A 73 3.93 -5.54 1.51
CA ARG A 73 3.11 -6.36 2.41
C ARG A 73 2.65 -5.50 3.56
N PHE A 74 1.36 -5.50 3.87
CA PHE A 74 0.80 -4.71 4.99
C PHE A 74 0.88 -5.43 6.33
N ASN A 75 1.08 -6.75 6.31
CA ASN A 75 1.23 -7.57 7.52
C ASN A 75 2.55 -8.35 7.43
N ASN A 76 3.56 -7.92 8.19
CA ASN A 76 4.81 -8.67 8.40
C ASN A 76 4.66 -9.83 9.41
N GLY A 77 3.46 -10.05 9.96
CA GLY A 77 3.09 -11.24 10.74
C GLY A 77 2.71 -12.41 9.83
N SER A 78 2.79 -13.64 10.35
CA SER A 78 2.36 -14.82 9.58
C SER A 78 0.93 -14.62 9.06
N ALA A 79 0.63 -15.10 7.85
CA ALA A 79 -0.70 -15.01 7.23
C ALA A 79 -1.86 -15.57 8.10
N ILE A 80 -1.53 -16.21 9.24
CA ILE A 80 -2.43 -16.84 10.21
C ILE A 80 -2.85 -15.84 11.32
N ASP A 81 -2.14 -14.72 11.51
CA ASP A 81 -2.39 -13.77 12.61
C ASP A 81 -3.08 -12.48 12.10
N LEU A 82 -4.11 -12.66 11.26
CA LEU A 82 -4.93 -11.58 10.70
C LEU A 82 -5.83 -10.98 11.78
N THR A 83 -5.26 -10.11 12.60
CA THR A 83 -5.99 -9.31 13.60
C THR A 83 -6.65 -8.06 12.99
N THR A 84 -6.54 -7.88 11.67
CA THR A 84 -7.04 -6.70 10.95
C THR A 84 -8.51 -6.90 10.57
N ASP A 85 -9.36 -5.92 10.90
CA ASP A 85 -10.74 -5.86 10.42
C ASP A 85 -10.71 -5.77 8.89
N GLY A 86 -11.21 -6.82 8.21
CA GLY A 86 -11.27 -6.85 6.75
C GLY A 86 -12.24 -5.81 6.18
N LEU A 87 -12.08 -5.49 4.90
CA LEU A 87 -12.97 -4.60 4.16
C LEU A 87 -14.24 -5.35 3.77
N PRO A 88 -15.45 -4.84 4.07
CA PRO A 88 -16.65 -5.47 3.54
C PRO A 88 -16.62 -5.39 2.01
N LEU A 89 -16.93 -6.48 1.31
CA LEU A 89 -16.87 -6.47 -0.17
C LEU A 89 -17.78 -5.41 -0.79
N SER A 90 -18.88 -5.08 -0.12
CA SER A 90 -19.80 -4.03 -0.55
C SER A 90 -19.20 -2.62 -0.54
N SER A 91 -18.08 -2.38 0.14
CA SER A 91 -17.40 -1.08 0.14
C SER A 91 -16.26 -0.99 -0.88
N LEU A 92 -16.05 -2.02 -1.72
CA LEU A 92 -14.89 -2.04 -2.62
C LEU A 92 -14.89 -0.86 -3.60
N ASP A 93 -16.03 -0.43 -4.13
CA ASP A 93 -16.12 0.75 -5.01
C ASP A 93 -15.67 2.07 -4.37
N GLU A 94 -15.60 2.11 -3.03
CA GLU A 94 -15.16 3.28 -2.27
C GLU A 94 -13.66 3.25 -1.96
N ILE A 95 -12.96 2.14 -2.28
CA ILE A 95 -11.55 1.95 -1.93
C ILE A 95 -10.63 2.63 -2.94
N GLU A 96 -9.72 3.45 -2.41
CA GLU A 96 -8.64 4.11 -3.15
C GLU A 96 -7.28 3.58 -2.67
N ILE A 97 -6.42 3.22 -3.61
CA ILE A 97 -4.98 3.00 -3.35
C ILE A 97 -4.26 4.30 -3.66
N ARG A 98 -3.49 4.79 -2.69
CA ARG A 98 -2.77 6.06 -2.77
C ARG A 98 -1.28 5.84 -2.65
N LEU A 99 -0.51 6.64 -3.38
CA LEU A 99 0.95 6.70 -3.33
C LEU A 99 1.37 8.16 -3.17
N GLY A 100 2.04 8.46 -2.05
CA GLY A 100 2.41 9.84 -1.71
C GLY A 100 1.22 10.78 -1.62
N GLY A 101 0.09 10.28 -1.12
CA GLY A 101 -1.18 11.03 -1.00
C GLY A 101 -1.97 11.16 -2.31
N VAL A 102 -1.46 10.68 -3.44
CA VAL A 102 -2.14 10.72 -4.75
C VAL A 102 -2.83 9.39 -5.02
N VAL A 103 -4.10 9.42 -5.44
CA VAL A 103 -4.84 8.22 -5.85
C VAL A 103 -4.21 7.66 -7.13
N VAL A 104 -3.72 6.43 -7.05
CA VAL A 104 -3.08 5.72 -8.18
C VAL A 104 -3.94 4.60 -8.76
N GLN A 105 -4.86 4.06 -7.96
CA GLN A 105 -5.84 3.08 -8.39
C GLN A 105 -7.11 3.24 -7.56
N ARG A 106 -8.26 3.04 -8.21
CA ARG A 106 -9.55 2.85 -7.54
C ARG A 106 -10.05 1.46 -7.85
N PHE A 107 -10.72 0.85 -6.89
CA PHE A 107 -11.46 -0.38 -7.12
C PHE A 107 -12.76 -0.03 -7.83
N SER A 108 -13.18 -0.87 -8.76
CA SER A 108 -14.45 -0.79 -9.46
C SER A 108 -14.95 -2.21 -9.59
N VAL A 109 -16.02 -2.56 -8.89
CA VAL A 109 -16.49 -3.94 -8.76
C VAL A 109 -16.73 -4.60 -10.12
N ASP A 110 -17.21 -3.84 -11.10
CA ASP A 110 -17.49 -4.30 -12.47
C ASP A 110 -16.23 -4.73 -13.27
N ASP A 111 -15.03 -4.41 -12.77
CA ASP A 111 -13.78 -4.41 -13.54
C ASP A 111 -12.68 -5.25 -12.87
N LEU A 112 -13.02 -6.00 -11.82
CA LEU A 112 -12.08 -6.76 -11.01
C LEU A 112 -12.22 -8.26 -11.27
N ASN A 113 -11.14 -8.84 -11.78
CA ASN A 113 -10.98 -10.28 -11.92
C ASN A 113 -10.23 -10.83 -10.70
N ILE A 114 -10.80 -11.85 -10.09
CA ILE A 114 -10.32 -12.56 -8.92
C ILE A 114 -9.76 -13.91 -9.37
N GLN A 115 -8.51 -14.14 -9.01
CA GLN A 115 -7.86 -15.42 -9.16
C GLN A 115 -7.70 -16.08 -7.79
N PHE A 116 -8.28 -17.27 -7.64
CA PHE A 116 -8.16 -18.09 -6.45
C PHE A 116 -6.84 -18.89 -6.46
N TYR A 117 -6.36 -19.23 -5.27
CA TYR A 117 -5.19 -20.07 -5.09
C TYR A 117 -5.59 -21.38 -4.39
N ASP A 118 -5.69 -22.44 -5.18
CA ASP A 118 -6.14 -23.78 -4.77
C ASP A 118 -5.46 -24.35 -3.52
N ASP A 119 -4.20 -23.97 -3.25
CA ASP A 119 -3.40 -24.53 -2.15
C ASP A 119 -3.55 -23.78 -0.81
N PHE A 120 -4.33 -22.69 -0.75
CA PHE A 120 -4.37 -21.78 0.41
C PHE A 120 -5.79 -21.53 0.97
N TYR A 121 -6.67 -22.53 0.89
CA TYR A 121 -7.97 -22.48 1.55
C TYR A 121 -7.87 -22.85 3.04
N ASP A 122 -8.37 -21.98 3.90
CA ASP A 122 -8.52 -22.19 5.35
C ASP A 122 -9.93 -22.71 5.65
N GLU A 123 -10.04 -24.02 5.87
CA GLU A 123 -11.32 -24.67 6.19
C GLU A 123 -11.89 -24.24 7.55
N GLU A 124 -11.05 -23.90 8.52
CA GLU A 124 -11.49 -23.53 9.86
C GLU A 124 -12.20 -22.17 9.83
N ASN A 125 -11.61 -21.20 9.13
CA ASN A 125 -12.17 -19.85 9.01
C ASN A 125 -13.01 -19.64 7.74
N ARG A 126 -13.05 -20.63 6.84
CA ARG A 126 -13.68 -20.57 5.51
C ARG A 126 -13.17 -19.38 4.70
N MET A 127 -11.86 -19.22 4.66
CA MET A 127 -11.20 -18.12 3.99
C MET A 127 -10.30 -18.61 2.87
N GLU A 128 -10.25 -17.89 1.76
CA GLU A 128 -9.40 -18.25 0.64
C GLU A 128 -8.47 -17.13 0.23
N TYR A 129 -7.23 -17.49 -0.09
CA TYR A 129 -6.26 -16.55 -0.62
C TYR A 129 -6.57 -16.22 -2.08
N ILE A 130 -6.60 -14.93 -2.40
CA ILE A 130 -6.95 -14.44 -3.74
C ILE A 130 -5.97 -13.37 -4.24
N HIS A 131 -5.84 -13.30 -5.56
CA HIS A 131 -5.27 -12.16 -6.26
C HIS A 131 -6.37 -11.43 -7.01
N ILE A 132 -6.47 -10.12 -6.79
CA ILE A 132 -7.35 -9.25 -7.55
C ILE A 132 -6.49 -8.51 -8.56
N HIS A 133 -6.77 -8.73 -9.84
CA HIS A 133 -6.08 -8.05 -10.93
C HIS A 133 -6.86 -6.78 -11.30
N GLY A 134 -6.15 -5.68 -11.49
CA GLY A 134 -6.78 -4.43 -11.93
C GLY A 134 -7.29 -4.53 -13.38
N PRO A 135 -8.26 -3.68 -13.77
CA PRO A 135 -8.87 -3.74 -15.09
C PRO A 135 -7.83 -3.64 -16.21
N ASN A 136 -7.79 -4.68 -17.05
CA ASN A 136 -6.89 -4.83 -18.18
C ASN A 136 -5.40 -4.70 -17.84
N GLY A 137 -5.03 -4.86 -16.57
CA GLY A 137 -3.69 -4.57 -16.09
C GLY A 137 -3.27 -3.15 -16.45
N SER A 138 -4.15 -2.16 -16.36
CA SER A 138 -3.80 -0.76 -16.51
C SER A 138 -3.42 -0.15 -15.16
N GLY A 139 -2.50 0.81 -15.15
CA GLY A 139 -2.05 1.47 -13.93
C GLY A 139 -0.85 0.80 -13.24
N PRO A 140 -0.39 1.38 -12.12
CA PRO A 140 0.84 0.95 -11.45
C PRO A 140 0.65 -0.30 -10.58
N ILE A 141 -0.59 -0.68 -10.24
CA ILE A 141 -0.90 -1.88 -9.47
C ILE A 141 -0.98 -3.08 -10.42
N ALA A 142 -0.09 -4.04 -10.23
CA ALA A 142 -0.14 -5.32 -10.94
C ALA A 142 -1.25 -6.21 -10.38
N CYS A 143 -1.27 -6.38 -9.06
CA CYS A 143 -2.31 -7.13 -8.35
C CYS A 143 -2.44 -6.68 -6.90
N VAL A 144 -3.63 -6.86 -6.35
CA VAL A 144 -3.91 -6.79 -4.92
C VAL A 144 -3.97 -8.21 -4.39
N ARG A 145 -3.19 -8.48 -3.35
CA ARG A 145 -3.12 -9.78 -2.71
C ARG A 145 -3.96 -9.73 -1.45
N GLY A 146 -4.87 -10.68 -1.30
CA GLY A 146 -5.79 -10.66 -0.19
C GLY A 146 -6.28 -12.04 0.21
N ILE A 147 -7.13 -12.06 1.21
CA ILE A 147 -7.86 -13.23 1.68
C ILE A 147 -9.33 -12.82 1.78
N ILE A 148 -10.22 -13.66 1.29
CA ILE A 148 -11.66 -13.39 1.24
C ILE A 148 -12.43 -14.43 2.07
N GLY A 149 -13.42 -13.98 2.84
CA GLY A 149 -14.32 -14.87 3.55
C GLY A 149 -15.15 -14.19 4.64
N PRO A 150 -15.99 -14.95 5.36
CA PRO A 150 -16.17 -16.39 5.22
C PRO A 150 -16.93 -16.77 3.92
N LEU A 151 -16.49 -17.85 3.27
CA LEU A 151 -17.07 -18.42 2.07
C LEU A 151 -18.11 -19.52 2.41
N PRO A 152 -19.00 -19.86 1.46
CA PRO A 152 -19.99 -20.94 1.65
C PRO A 152 -19.35 -22.27 2.05
N LEU A 153 -20.13 -23.11 2.76
CA LEU A 153 -19.65 -24.44 3.16
C LEU A 153 -19.35 -25.31 1.94
N GLY A 154 -18.18 -25.94 1.91
CA GLY A 154 -17.73 -26.76 0.78
C GLY A 154 -17.14 -25.97 -0.39
N TRP A 155 -16.89 -24.66 -0.22
CA TRP A 155 -16.29 -23.80 -1.24
C TRP A 155 -14.95 -24.33 -1.76
N GLY A 156 -14.01 -24.67 -0.87
CA GLY A 156 -12.67 -25.15 -1.24
C GLY A 156 -12.63 -26.44 -2.08
N GLN A 157 -13.78 -27.08 -2.34
CA GLN A 157 -13.90 -28.25 -3.22
C GLN A 157 -14.41 -27.92 -4.63
N ARG A 158 -14.79 -26.66 -4.91
CA ARG A 158 -15.57 -26.29 -6.11
C ARG A 158 -14.78 -25.59 -7.21
N HIS A 159 -13.74 -24.82 -6.89
CA HIS A 159 -13.12 -23.92 -7.85
C HIS A 159 -11.61 -24.17 -7.92
N ALA A 160 -11.24 -25.28 -8.57
CA ALA A 160 -9.87 -25.47 -9.04
C ALA A 160 -9.75 -24.82 -10.43
N ASP A 161 -8.82 -23.88 -10.59
CA ASP A 161 -8.38 -23.28 -11.87
C ASP A 161 -9.34 -22.30 -12.60
N GLY A 162 -9.86 -21.27 -11.92
CA GLY A 162 -10.65 -20.22 -12.59
C GLY A 162 -10.35 -18.80 -12.14
N ASP A 163 -10.10 -17.92 -13.11
CA ASP A 163 -10.38 -16.49 -13.00
C ASP A 163 -11.90 -16.31 -12.87
N MET A 164 -12.35 -15.48 -11.94
CA MET A 164 -13.76 -15.19 -11.68
C MET A 164 -13.97 -13.68 -11.54
N ASP A 165 -15.00 -13.15 -12.18
CA ASP A 165 -15.36 -11.75 -11.99
C ASP A 165 -15.89 -11.53 -10.56
N LEU A 166 -15.51 -10.43 -9.91
CA LEU A 166 -15.94 -10.15 -8.53
C LEU A 166 -17.47 -10.09 -8.40
N THR A 167 -18.18 -9.63 -9.43
CA THR A 167 -19.65 -9.63 -9.45
C THR A 167 -20.23 -11.03 -9.36
N ASP A 168 -19.63 -11.99 -10.07
CA ASP A 168 -20.08 -13.39 -10.07
C ASP A 168 -19.83 -14.02 -8.71
N LEU A 169 -18.67 -13.73 -8.10
CA LEU A 169 -18.38 -14.15 -6.73
C LEU A 169 -19.41 -13.58 -5.73
N LEU A 170 -19.75 -12.30 -5.86
CA LEU A 170 -20.73 -11.67 -4.99
C LEU A 170 -22.13 -12.29 -5.13
N GLU A 171 -22.54 -12.64 -6.35
CA GLU A 171 -23.81 -13.32 -6.62
C GLU A 171 -23.81 -14.74 -6.04
N GLU A 172 -22.78 -15.55 -6.32
CA GLU A 172 -22.67 -16.92 -5.82
C GLU A 172 -22.65 -16.97 -4.30
N VAL A 173 -21.90 -16.07 -3.65
CA VAL A 173 -21.81 -16.05 -2.20
C VAL A 173 -23.10 -15.51 -1.57
N ALA A 174 -23.78 -14.53 -2.18
CA ALA A 174 -25.05 -14.02 -1.69
C ALA A 174 -26.16 -15.09 -1.71
N ASP A 175 -26.22 -15.89 -2.77
CA ASP A 175 -27.23 -16.94 -2.93
C ASP A 175 -27.06 -18.09 -1.93
N GLU A 176 -25.81 -18.40 -1.56
CA GLU A 176 -25.51 -19.55 -0.70
C GLU A 176 -25.43 -19.22 0.81
N ASN A 177 -25.05 -17.99 1.19
CA ASN A 177 -24.77 -17.67 2.59
C ASN A 177 -25.97 -17.24 3.45
N ASN A 178 -27.22 -17.19 2.94
CA ASN A 178 -28.48 -17.04 3.72
C ASN A 178 -28.33 -16.26 5.07
N ASP A 179 -27.97 -14.97 5.00
CA ASP A 179 -27.84 -14.04 6.14
C ASP A 179 -26.66 -14.25 7.13
N LEU A 180 -25.70 -15.14 6.87
CA LEU A 180 -24.61 -15.44 7.80
C LEU A 180 -23.26 -14.82 7.37
N THR A 181 -23.01 -13.63 7.92
CA THR A 181 -21.74 -12.88 7.95
C THR A 181 -21.37 -12.18 6.63
N PRO A 182 -21.19 -10.84 6.64
CA PRO A 182 -20.68 -10.12 5.47
C PRO A 182 -19.31 -10.67 5.08
N GLN A 183 -19.14 -10.94 3.79
CA GLN A 183 -17.83 -11.30 3.26
C GLN A 183 -16.90 -10.11 3.42
N THR A 184 -15.70 -10.41 3.89
CA THR A 184 -14.64 -9.44 4.10
C THR A 184 -13.44 -9.79 3.22
N LEU A 185 -12.82 -8.76 2.66
CA LEU A 185 -11.53 -8.82 2.00
C LEU A 185 -10.47 -8.29 2.96
N ILE A 186 -9.52 -9.13 3.33
CA ILE A 186 -8.33 -8.73 4.08
C ILE A 186 -7.19 -8.57 3.08
N ILE A 187 -6.74 -7.34 2.85
CA ILE A 187 -5.62 -7.07 1.95
C ILE A 187 -4.32 -7.35 2.69
N ASN A 188 -3.52 -8.28 2.17
CA ASN A 188 -2.23 -8.65 2.75
C ASN A 188 -1.05 -7.98 2.04
N GLY A 189 -1.25 -7.50 0.81
CA GLY A 189 -0.23 -6.76 0.10
C GLY A 189 -0.66 -6.26 -1.28
N LEU A 190 0.21 -5.46 -1.87
CA LEU A 190 0.09 -4.92 -3.21
C LEU A 190 1.33 -5.30 -4.02
N SER A 191 1.14 -5.67 -5.28
CA SER A 191 2.23 -5.78 -6.24
C SER A 191 2.15 -4.62 -7.20
N PHE A 192 3.25 -3.89 -7.36
CA PHE A 192 3.38 -2.76 -8.25
C PHE A 192 4.27 -3.13 -9.44
N ARG A 193 3.96 -2.55 -10.58
CA ARG A 193 4.79 -2.65 -11.78
C ARG A 193 5.89 -1.62 -11.72
N GLU A 194 7.14 -2.06 -11.64
CA GLU A 194 8.28 -1.17 -11.44
C GLU A 194 8.37 -0.09 -12.53
N LYS A 195 8.05 -0.45 -13.78
CA LYS A 195 8.05 0.47 -14.94
C LYS A 195 7.09 1.66 -14.75
N ASP A 196 6.00 1.47 -14.03
CA ASP A 196 4.92 2.45 -13.86
C ASP A 196 5.16 3.33 -12.60
N ILE A 197 6.12 2.95 -11.75
CA ILE A 197 6.53 3.71 -10.55
C ILE A 197 8.02 4.11 -10.56
N THR A 198 8.66 4.16 -11.73
CA THR A 198 10.10 4.47 -11.88
C THR A 198 10.56 5.73 -11.15
N GLY A 199 9.74 6.79 -11.18
CA GLY A 199 10.02 8.03 -10.46
C GLY A 199 10.11 7.83 -8.94
N ILE A 200 9.22 7.01 -8.38
CA ILE A 200 9.21 6.66 -6.95
C ILE A 200 10.39 5.75 -6.61
N MET A 201 10.70 4.79 -7.49
CA MET A 201 11.84 3.88 -7.30
C MET A 201 13.19 4.60 -7.26
N SER A 202 13.29 5.79 -7.86
CA SER A 202 14.51 6.61 -7.80
C SER A 202 14.87 7.09 -6.39
N PHE A 203 13.90 7.16 -5.48
CA PHE A 203 14.15 7.55 -4.08
C PHE A 203 14.70 6.40 -3.22
N ILE A 204 14.56 5.16 -3.69
CA ILE A 204 14.93 3.94 -2.96
C ILE A 204 16.24 3.36 -3.50
N LYS A 205 16.47 3.45 -4.81
CA LYS A 205 17.71 3.02 -5.46
C LYS A 205 18.83 4.04 -5.20
N LYS A 206 19.64 3.78 -4.18
CA LYS A 206 20.93 4.45 -3.96
C LYS A 206 22.09 3.53 -4.27
#